data_AF-A0A0R0LT44-F1
#
_entry.id   AF-A0A0R0LT44-F1
#
_cell.length_a   1.000
_cell.length_b   1.000
_cell.length_c   1.000
_cell.angle_alpha   90.00
_cell.angle_beta   90.00
_cell.angle_gamma   90.00
#
_symmetry.space_group_name_H-M   'P 1'
#
loop_
_entity.id
_entity.type
_entity.pdbx_description
1 polymer ?
#
loop_
_entity_poly.entity_id
_entity_poly.type
_entity_poly.pdbx_seq_one_letter_code
_entity_poly.pdbx_strand_id
1 'polypeptide(L)'
;NQSSKLDSKESDDQLDKIEIGNIKSLEAKREIDQTLERLSLPKGKKAPGILVLSCFAGTANYLTGSVFVNPWEDESITQAIIKGILMTDSERMKRYLYNKRIIEDISAEQWAKTNMKCLEDIEK
;
A
#
# COMPACT_ATOMS: atom_id res chain seq x y z
N ASN A 1 -55.43 -38.86 -12.41
CA ASN A 1 -54.77 -37.76 -13.14
C ASN A 1 -54.26 -36.72 -12.17
N GLN A 2 -53.05 -36.98 -11.68
CA GLN A 2 -52.25 -36.06 -10.90
C GLN A 2 -51.68 -35.01 -11.85
N SER A 3 -52.10 -33.75 -11.71
CA SER A 3 -51.40 -32.61 -12.29
C SER A 3 -51.78 -31.37 -11.47
N SER A 4 -50.85 -30.93 -10.63
CA SER A 4 -50.74 -29.60 -10.01
C SER A 4 -49.94 -29.71 -8.72
N LYS A 5 -48.61 -29.73 -8.82
CA LYS A 5 -47.66 -29.42 -7.73
C LYS A 5 -46.22 -29.57 -8.24
N LEU A 6 -45.87 -28.79 -9.25
CA LEU A 6 -44.48 -28.40 -9.53
C LEU A 6 -44.57 -26.95 -10.02
N ASP A 7 -43.51 -26.18 -9.80
CA ASP A 7 -43.36 -24.76 -10.14
C ASP A 7 -43.79 -23.76 -9.05
N SER A 8 -43.09 -23.78 -7.92
CA SER A 8 -42.94 -22.56 -7.09
C SER A 8 -41.72 -22.56 -6.15
N LYS A 9 -40.67 -23.36 -6.40
CA LYS A 9 -39.52 -23.48 -5.46
C LYS A 9 -38.13 -23.24 -6.06
N GLU A 10 -37.99 -22.97 -7.35
CA GLU A 10 -36.67 -22.78 -7.98
C GLU A 10 -36.29 -21.32 -8.27
N SER A 11 -37.15 -20.33 -7.95
CA SER A 11 -36.85 -18.91 -8.19
C SER A 11 -36.20 -18.18 -7.00
N ASP A 12 -36.36 -18.66 -5.77
CA ASP A 12 -35.86 -17.96 -4.56
C ASP A 12 -34.38 -18.29 -4.24
N ASP A 13 -33.88 -19.48 -4.60
CA ASP A 13 -32.50 -19.91 -4.30
C ASP A 13 -31.41 -19.22 -5.16
N GLN A 14 -31.81 -18.55 -6.25
CA GLN A 14 -30.88 -17.81 -7.12
C GLN A 14 -30.66 -16.36 -6.69
N LEU A 15 -31.59 -15.76 -5.93
CA LEU A 15 -31.47 -14.37 -5.45
C LEU A 15 -30.51 -14.29 -4.25
N ASP A 16 -30.52 -15.28 -3.35
CA ASP A 16 -29.64 -15.34 -2.17
C ASP A 16 -28.14 -15.48 -2.52
N LYS A 17 -27.80 -16.17 -3.62
CA LYS A 17 -26.39 -16.35 -4.03
C LYS A 17 -25.79 -15.08 -4.65
N ILE A 18 -26.60 -14.27 -5.31
CA ILE A 18 -26.17 -12.98 -5.89
C ILE A 18 -25.96 -11.95 -4.77
N GLU A 19 -26.79 -11.98 -3.73
CA GLU A 19 -26.70 -11.06 -2.59
C GLU A 19 -25.50 -11.37 -1.68
N ILE A 20 -25.28 -12.64 -1.30
CA ILE A 20 -24.16 -13.02 -0.42
C ILE A 20 -22.80 -12.76 -1.07
N GLY A 21 -22.67 -12.97 -2.39
CA GLY A 21 -21.46 -12.65 -3.15
C GLY A 21 -21.16 -11.16 -3.17
N ASN A 22 -22.18 -10.33 -3.35
CA ASN A 22 -22.07 -8.87 -3.30
C ASN A 22 -21.75 -8.38 -1.89
N ILE A 23 -22.37 -8.96 -0.85
CA ILE A 23 -22.16 -8.62 0.56
C ILE A 23 -20.71 -8.87 0.97
N LYS A 24 -20.11 -10.02 0.61
CA LYS A 24 -18.69 -10.28 0.91
C LYS A 24 -17.74 -9.28 0.24
N SER A 25 -18.05 -8.86 -0.99
CA SER A 25 -17.27 -7.84 -1.69
C SER A 25 -17.43 -6.44 -1.08
N LEU A 26 -18.62 -6.14 -0.55
CA LEU A 26 -18.98 -4.89 0.12
C LEU A 26 -18.35 -4.82 1.51
N GLU A 27 -18.34 -5.91 2.26
CA GLU A 27 -17.66 -6.05 3.54
C GLU A 27 -16.14 -5.87 3.38
N ALA A 28 -15.54 -6.55 2.39
CA ALA A 28 -14.12 -6.38 2.08
C ALA A 28 -13.78 -4.94 1.66
N LYS A 29 -14.61 -4.31 0.81
CA LYS A 29 -14.46 -2.89 0.46
C LYS A 29 -14.57 -1.99 1.67
N ARG A 30 -15.54 -2.24 2.56
CA ARG A 30 -15.75 -1.46 3.79
C ARG A 30 -14.59 -1.61 4.77
N GLU A 31 -14.04 -2.81 4.94
CA GLU A 31 -12.87 -3.02 5.80
C GLU A 31 -11.62 -2.33 5.25
N ILE A 32 -11.44 -2.35 3.93
CA ILE A 32 -10.38 -1.59 3.26
C ILE A 32 -10.62 -0.10 3.48
N ASP A 33 -11.82 0.42 3.21
CA ASP A 33 -12.17 1.84 3.39
C ASP A 33 -12.00 2.31 4.84
N GLN A 34 -12.37 1.49 5.82
CA GLN A 34 -12.16 1.76 7.25
C GLN A 34 -10.68 1.73 7.61
N THR A 35 -9.91 0.80 7.07
CA THR A 35 -8.46 0.74 7.28
C THR A 35 -7.76 1.95 6.65
N LEU A 36 -8.19 2.36 5.44
CA LEU A 36 -7.69 3.56 4.76
C LEU A 36 -7.99 4.82 5.59
N GLU A 37 -9.18 4.91 6.16
CA GLU A 37 -9.60 6.01 7.06
C GLU A 37 -8.78 6.03 8.36
N ARG A 38 -8.55 4.89 9.00
CA ARG A 38 -7.67 4.75 10.17
C ARG A 38 -6.22 5.17 9.88
N LEU A 39 -5.74 4.89 8.67
CA LEU A 39 -4.41 5.28 8.20
C LEU A 39 -4.33 6.76 7.76
N SER A 40 -5.39 7.56 7.97
CA SER A 40 -5.50 8.96 7.55
C SER A 40 -5.23 9.17 6.05
N LEU A 41 -5.53 8.16 5.23
CA LEU A 41 -5.35 8.26 3.79
C LEU A 41 -6.50 9.08 3.20
N PRO A 42 -6.22 10.12 2.39
CA PRO A 42 -7.25 10.94 1.79
C PRO A 42 -8.09 10.12 0.82
N LYS A 43 -9.40 9.97 1.11
CA LYS A 43 -10.38 9.33 0.23
C LYS A 43 -10.44 10.07 -1.11
N GLY A 44 -10.32 9.33 -2.21
CA GLY A 44 -10.39 9.85 -3.59
C GLY A 44 -9.05 10.11 -4.29
N LYS A 45 -7.90 9.91 -3.63
CA LYS A 45 -6.59 9.93 -4.31
C LYS A 45 -6.24 8.54 -4.83
N LYS A 46 -5.78 8.48 -6.08
CA LYS A 46 -5.19 7.26 -6.68
C LYS A 46 -4.13 6.69 -5.75
N ALA A 47 -4.00 5.36 -5.70
CA ALA A 47 -2.98 4.71 -4.90
C ALA A 47 -1.60 5.34 -5.16
N PRO A 48 -0.78 5.54 -4.11
CA PRO A 48 0.51 6.18 -4.25
C PRO A 48 1.39 5.38 -5.21
N GLY A 49 2.26 6.08 -5.93
CA GLY A 49 3.26 5.44 -6.77
C GLY A 49 4.26 4.62 -5.96
N ILE A 50 5.13 3.92 -6.66
CA ILE A 50 6.21 3.12 -6.06
C ILE A 50 7.51 3.86 -6.25
N LEU A 51 8.34 3.82 -5.21
CA LEU A 51 9.69 4.34 -5.26
C LEU A 51 10.64 3.22 -5.70
N VAL A 52 11.24 3.37 -6.88
CA VAL A 52 12.41 2.58 -7.30
C VAL A 52 13.65 3.35 -6.89
N LEU A 53 14.52 2.73 -6.09
CA LEU A 53 15.64 3.41 -5.45
C LEU A 53 16.95 2.66 -5.68
N SER A 54 17.99 3.38 -6.08
CA SER A 54 19.34 2.79 -6.17
C SER A 54 19.79 2.29 -4.81
N CYS A 55 20.32 1.05 -4.75
CA CYS A 55 20.90 0.49 -3.51
C CYS A 55 22.12 1.27 -3.00
N PHE A 56 22.73 2.10 -3.85
CA PHE A 56 23.85 2.97 -3.50
C PHE A 56 23.40 4.36 -3.00
N ALA A 57 22.10 4.66 -3.04
CA ALA A 57 21.59 5.92 -2.51
C ALA A 57 21.79 5.95 -0.99
N GLY A 58 22.25 7.08 -0.43
CA GLY A 58 22.38 7.24 1.03
C GLY A 58 21.06 7.06 1.78
N THR A 59 19.92 7.24 1.11
CA THR A 59 18.58 7.01 1.64
C THR A 59 18.16 5.54 1.62
N ALA A 60 18.89 4.64 0.97
CA ALA A 60 18.52 3.24 0.80
C ALA A 60 18.40 2.49 2.14
N ASN A 61 19.25 2.84 3.10
CA ASN A 61 19.21 2.26 4.45
C ASN A 61 17.96 2.69 5.25
N TYR A 62 17.34 3.81 4.88
CA TYR A 62 16.19 4.37 5.58
C TYR A 62 14.88 4.01 4.86
N LEU A 63 14.82 4.16 3.53
CA LEU A 63 13.60 3.99 2.75
C LEU A 63 13.39 2.52 2.32
N THR A 64 13.31 1.60 3.28
CA THR A 64 13.25 0.16 3.02
C THR A 64 11.95 -0.32 2.37
N GLY A 65 10.91 0.52 2.32
CA GLY A 65 9.70 0.27 1.53
C GLY A 65 9.92 0.36 0.02
N SER A 66 11.06 0.88 -0.43
CA SER A 66 11.40 1.04 -1.85
C SER A 66 11.67 -0.29 -2.55
N VAL A 67 11.59 -0.29 -3.88
CA VAL A 67 12.12 -1.38 -4.71
C VAL A 67 13.56 -1.03 -5.03
N PHE A 68 14.50 -1.78 -4.47
CA PHE A 68 15.92 -1.53 -4.69
C PHE A 68 16.38 -2.01 -6.06
N VAL A 69 17.28 -1.24 -6.65
CA VAL A 69 17.88 -1.53 -7.96
C VAL A 69 19.38 -1.31 -7.91
N ASN A 70 20.12 -2.15 -8.64
CA ASN A 70 21.51 -1.86 -9.00
C ASN A 70 21.50 -1.05 -10.31
N PRO A 71 21.90 0.24 -10.31
CA PRO A 71 21.85 1.08 -11.51
C PRO A 71 22.87 0.69 -12.60
N TRP A 72 23.83 -0.19 -12.28
CA TRP A 72 24.83 -0.67 -13.24
C TRP A 72 24.41 -1.96 -13.96
N GLU A 73 23.20 -2.45 -13.67
CA GLU A 73 22.66 -3.70 -14.18
C GLU A 73 21.29 -3.42 -14.83
N ASP A 74 21.26 -3.36 -16.16
CA ASP A 74 20.06 -3.04 -16.94
C ASP A 74 18.88 -3.99 -16.63
N GLU A 75 19.19 -5.26 -16.38
CA GLU A 75 18.19 -6.27 -16.01
C GLU A 75 17.55 -5.95 -14.65
N SER A 76 18.34 -5.51 -13.67
CA SER A 76 17.85 -5.08 -12.35
C SER A 76 16.83 -3.95 -12.48
N ILE A 77 17.15 -2.94 -13.30
CA ILE A 77 16.27 -1.79 -13.56
C ILE A 77 14.97 -2.24 -14.21
N THR A 78 15.08 -3.07 -15.25
CA THR A 78 13.92 -3.58 -15.97
C THR A 78 12.99 -4.38 -15.04
N GLN A 79 13.55 -5.31 -14.26
CA GLN A 79 12.78 -6.10 -13.29
C GLN A 79 12.14 -5.22 -12.21
N ALA A 80 12.84 -4.19 -11.71
CA ALA A 80 12.30 -3.27 -10.73
C ALA A 80 11.09 -2.47 -11.27
N ILE A 81 11.16 -2.01 -12.53
CA ILE A 81 10.06 -1.31 -13.20
C ILE A 81 8.86 -2.24 -13.40
N ILE A 82 9.10 -3.46 -13.93
CA ILE A 82 8.04 -4.46 -14.12
C ILE A 82 7.36 -4.78 -12.79
N LYS A 83 8.15 -5.04 -11.75
CA LYS A 83 7.66 -5.28 -10.40
C LYS A 83 6.82 -4.11 -9.89
N GLY A 84 7.24 -2.88 -10.18
CA GLY A 84 6.49 -1.68 -9.82
C GLY A 84 5.12 -1.61 -10.51
N ILE A 85 5.09 -1.82 -11.82
CA ILE A 85 3.84 -1.75 -12.60
C ILE A 85 2.86 -2.85 -12.16
N LEU A 86 3.35 -4.06 -11.89
CA LEU A 86 2.54 -5.22 -11.50
C LEU A 86 2.11 -5.23 -10.02
N MET A 87 2.67 -4.34 -9.19
CA MET A 87 2.39 -4.33 -7.75
C MET A 87 0.95 -3.92 -7.44
N THR A 88 0.31 -4.65 -6.53
CA THR A 88 -1.07 -4.38 -6.10
C THR A 88 -1.19 -3.05 -5.35
N ASP A 89 -2.36 -2.40 -5.41
CA ASP A 89 -2.62 -1.16 -4.68
C ASP A 89 -2.38 -1.26 -3.17
N SER A 90 -2.71 -2.40 -2.58
CA SER A 90 -2.49 -2.67 -1.15
C SER A 90 -1.00 -2.68 -0.80
N GLU A 91 -0.17 -3.36 -1.60
CA GLU A 91 1.28 -3.37 -1.36
C GLU A 91 1.91 -2.00 -1.62
N ARG A 92 1.49 -1.30 -2.68
CA ARG A 92 1.91 0.08 -2.95
C ARG A 92 1.65 0.99 -1.75
N MET A 93 0.44 0.91 -1.21
CA MET A 93 0.04 1.70 -0.05
C MET A 93 0.87 1.37 1.19
N LYS A 94 1.09 0.09 1.47
CA LYS A 94 1.89 -0.36 2.60
C LYS A 94 3.32 0.17 2.53
N ARG A 95 3.97 0.06 1.37
CA ARG A 95 5.33 0.56 1.12
C ARG A 95 5.41 2.08 1.24
N TYR A 96 4.43 2.78 0.67
CA TYR A 96 4.32 4.24 0.76
C TYR A 96 4.22 4.70 2.22
N LEU A 97 3.30 4.13 3.00
CA LEU A 97 3.09 4.51 4.40
C LEU A 97 4.35 4.27 5.24
N TYR A 98 5.04 3.16 5.00
CA TYR A 98 6.29 2.85 5.67
C TYR A 98 7.35 3.93 5.41
N ASN A 99 7.61 4.25 4.13
CA ASN A 99 8.57 5.28 3.76
C ASN A 99 8.14 6.68 4.23
N LYS A 100 6.83 6.99 4.17
CA LYS A 100 6.29 8.27 4.61
C LYS A 100 6.59 8.52 6.09
N ARG A 101 6.34 7.52 6.95
CA ARG A 101 6.64 7.62 8.38
C ARG A 101 8.12 7.93 8.62
N ILE A 102 9.01 7.27 7.90
CA ILE A 102 10.46 7.49 8.02
C ILE A 102 10.85 8.91 7.61
N ILE A 103 10.26 9.45 6.54
CA ILE A 103 10.51 10.83 6.11
C ILE A 103 10.01 11.84 7.15
N GLU A 104 8.88 11.55 7.82
CA GLU A 104 8.35 12.38 8.90
C GLU A 104 9.24 12.36 10.15
N ASP A 105 9.87 11.21 10.43
CA ASP A 105 10.76 11.04 11.59
C ASP A 105 12.19 11.61 11.36
N ILE A 106 12.64 11.71 10.10
CA ILE A 106 14.01 12.11 9.75
C ILE A 106 13.96 13.40 8.90
N SER A 107 13.64 14.52 9.54
CA SER A 107 13.62 15.83 8.88
C SER A 107 14.99 16.54 8.91
N ALA A 108 15.20 17.46 7.96
CA ALA A 108 16.37 18.33 7.95
C ALA A 108 16.49 19.19 9.22
N GLU A 109 15.35 19.56 9.83
CA GLU A 109 15.32 20.31 11.09
C GLU A 109 15.85 19.48 12.26
N GLN A 110 15.39 18.23 12.40
CA GLN A 110 15.90 17.31 13.42
C GLN A 110 17.39 17.02 13.23
N TRP A 111 17.83 16.85 11.98
CA TRP A 111 19.26 16.71 11.68
C TRP A 111 20.06 17.93 12.14
N ALA A 112 19.61 19.15 11.79
CA ALA A 112 20.32 20.38 12.16
C ALA A 112 20.43 20.55 13.67
N LYS A 113 19.33 20.32 14.40
CA LYS A 113 19.31 20.35 15.88
C LYS A 113 20.27 19.34 16.49
N THR A 114 20.28 18.11 15.97
CA THR A 114 21.16 17.04 16.46
C THR A 114 22.62 17.37 16.18
N ASN A 115 22.93 17.87 14.99
CA ASN A 115 24.28 18.25 14.60
C ASN A 115 24.83 19.39 15.45
N MET A 116 24.04 20.46 15.66
CA MET A 116 24.44 21.57 16.54
C MET A 116 24.73 21.10 17.97
N LYS A 117 23.87 20.25 18.52
CA LYS A 117 24.08 19.67 19.85
C LYS A 117 25.38 18.86 19.92
N CYS A 118 25.67 18.02 18.92
CA CYS A 118 26.91 17.26 18.87
C CYS A 118 28.15 18.17 18.81
N LEU A 119 28.09 19.30 18.11
CA LEU A 119 29.19 20.26 18.06
C LEU A 119 29.41 20.95 19.42
N GLU A 120 28.33 21.35 20.10
CA GLU A 120 28.40 21.94 21.45
C GLU A 120 28.97 20.95 22.48
N ASP A 121 28.67 19.66 22.34
CA ASP A 121 29.19 18.61 23.22
C ASP A 121 30.69 18.33 23.01
N ILE A 122 31.24 18.63 21.83
CA ILE A 122 32.68 18.50 21.52
C ILE A 122 33.48 19.69 22.05
N GLU A 123 32.86 20.87 22.16
CA GLU A 123 33.51 22.09 22.65
C GLU A 123 33.71 22.10 24.18
N LYS A 124 33.03 21.23 24.92
CA LYS A 124 33.18 21.06 26.38
C LYS A 124 34.27 20.06 26.75
#